data_AF-A0A0M9UKA6-F1
#
_entry.id   AF-A0A0M9UKA6-F1
#
_cell.length_a   1.000
_cell.length_b   1.000
_cell.length_c   1.000
_cell.angle_alpha   90.00
_cell.angle_beta   90.00
_cell.angle_gamma   90.00
#
_symmetry.space_group_name_H-M   'P 1'
#
loop_
_entity.id
_entity.type
_entity.pdbx_description
1 polymer ?
#
loop_
_entity_poly.entity_id
_entity_poly.type
_entity_poly.pdbx_seq_one_letter_code
_entity_poly.pdbx_strand_id
1 'polypeptide(L)' 'MSTAVVLLFLLSGMLMFATIISLYATVVTSKSKNVPAWVWGLGVACLLVAFAAVVLMN' A
#
# COMPACT_ATOMS: atom_id res chain seq x y z
N MET A 1 16.67 -15.59 -3.89
CA MET A 1 15.22 -15.78 -4.11
C MET A 1 14.90 -15.61 -5.60
N SER A 2 13.84 -16.26 -6.12
CA SER A 2 13.48 -16.10 -7.55
C SER A 2 12.91 -14.70 -7.80
N THR A 3 13.27 -14.08 -8.92
CA THR A 3 12.78 -12.76 -9.35
C THR A 3 11.25 -12.67 -9.38
N ALA A 4 10.58 -13.80 -9.64
CA ALA A 4 9.13 -13.91 -9.57
C ALA A 4 8.57 -13.62 -8.17
N VAL A 5 9.25 -14.05 -7.11
CA VAL A 5 8.82 -13.84 -5.70
C VAL A 5 8.92 -12.36 -5.33
N VAL A 6 10.00 -11.70 -5.76
CA VAL A 6 10.20 -10.26 -5.55
C VAL A 6 9.11 -9.45 -6.26
N LEU A 7 8.80 -9.79 -7.51
CA LEU A 7 7.73 -9.14 -8.26
C LEU A 7 6.36 -9.34 -7.62
N LEU A 8 6.03 -10.55 -7.15
CA LEU A 8 4.75 -10.84 -6.47
C LEU A 8 4.60 -10.05 -5.16
N PHE A 9 5.66 -9.90 -4.37
CA PHE A 9 5.64 -9.08 -3.16
C PHE A 9 5.38 -7.61 -3.47
N LEU A 10 6.02 -7.09 -4.51
CA LEU A 10 5.87 -5.70 -4.94
C LEU A 10 4.45 -5.44 -5.46
N LEU A 11 3.92 -6.37 -6.28
CA LEU A 11 2.55 -6.33 -6.80
C LEU A 11 1.51 -6.42 -5.68
N SER A 12 1.73 -7.28 -4.68
CA SER A 12 0.87 -7.40 -3.51
C SER A 12 0.81 -6.09 -2.71
N GLY A 13 1.97 -5.46 -2.46
CA GLY A 13 2.03 -4.15 -1.79
C GLY A 13 1.29 -3.05 -2.55
N MET A 14 1.44 -2.99 -3.87
CA MET A 14 0.74 -2.02 -4.73
C MET A 14 -0.77 -2.24 -4.73
N LEU A 15 -1.23 -3.50 -4.81
CA LEU A 15 -2.66 -3.82 -4.77
C LEU A 15 -3.28 -3.49 -3.41
N MET A 16 -2.58 -3.76 -2.31
CA MET A 16 -3.05 -3.43 -0.96
C MET A 16 -3.17 -1.91 -0.79
N PHE A 17 -2.17 -1.15 -1.26
CA PHE A 17 -2.20 0.31 -1.26
C PHE A 17 -3.37 0.87 -2.09
N ALA A 18 -3.57 0.35 -3.30
CA ALA A 18 -4.68 0.73 -4.17
C ALA A 18 -6.05 0.42 -3.53
N THR A 19 -6.17 -0.71 -2.83
CA THR A 19 -7.40 -1.13 -2.15
C THR A 19 -7.72 -0.22 -0.97
N ILE A 20 -6.72 0.13 -0.15
CA ILE A 20 -6.87 1.08 0.96
C ILE A 20 -7.31 2.43 0.40
N ILE A 21 -6.63 2.96 -0.61
CA ILE A 21 -7.01 4.25 -1.22
C ILE A 21 -8.41 4.20 -1.80
N SER A 22 -8.79 3.13 -2.50
CA SER A 22 -10.11 2.99 -3.13
C SER A 22 -11.23 2.92 -2.10
N LEU A 23 -11.09 2.11 -1.04
CA LEU A 23 -12.04 2.03 0.06
C LEU A 23 -12.19 3.39 0.75
N TYR A 24 -11.07 4.04 1.08
CA TYR A 24 -11.11 5.33 1.75
C TYR A 24 -11.62 6.44 0.83
N ALA A 25 -11.28 6.46 -0.45
CA ALA A 25 -11.82 7.42 -1.42
C ALA A 25 -13.35 7.30 -1.50
N THR A 26 -13.89 6.08 -1.48
CA THR A 26 -15.34 5.80 -1.47
C THR A 26 -16.01 6.27 -0.17
N VAL A 27 -15.35 6.08 0.98
CA VAL A 27 -15.86 6.51 2.29
C VAL A 27 -15.73 8.02 2.51
N VAL A 28 -14.68 8.65 1.97
CA VAL A 28 -14.39 10.09 2.09
C VAL A 28 -15.27 10.88 1.13
N THR A 29 -15.45 10.43 -0.12
CA THR A 29 -16.41 11.05 -1.07
C THR A 29 -17.85 11.01 -0.55
N SER A 30 -18.19 10.07 0.34
CA SER A 30 -19.53 9.98 0.95
C SER A 30 -19.71 10.77 2.25
N LYS A 31 -18.65 11.22 2.95
CA LYS A 31 -18.79 11.92 4.25
C LYS A 31 -18.02 13.23 4.43
N SER A 32 -16.88 13.45 3.77
CA SER A 32 -16.08 14.66 3.98
C SER A 32 -15.03 14.78 2.89
N LYS A 33 -14.93 15.90 2.18
CA LYS A 33 -13.99 16.14 1.06
C LYS A 33 -12.49 16.03 1.41
N ASN A 34 -12.13 15.73 2.65
CA ASN A 34 -10.75 15.77 3.12
C ASN A 34 -10.25 14.37 3.50
N VAL A 35 -9.21 13.90 2.81
CA VAL A 35 -8.57 12.61 3.09
C VAL A 35 -7.75 12.75 4.38
N PRO A 36 -8.04 12.00 5.46
CA PRO A 36 -7.30 12.10 6.70
C PRO A 36 -5.84 11.67 6.51
N ALA A 37 -4.90 12.49 7.00
CA ALA A 37 -3.45 12.31 6.82
C ALA A 37 -2.92 10.94 7.30
N TRP A 38 -3.61 10.29 8.24
CA TRP A 38 -3.25 8.97 8.74
C TRP A 38 -3.39 7.86 7.69
N VAL A 39 -4.27 8.02 6.69
CA VAL A 39 -4.44 7.05 5.59
C VAL A 39 -3.25 7.09 4.64
N TRP A 40 -2.74 8.29 4.36
CA TRP A 40 -1.48 8.44 3.63
C TRP A 40 -0.32 7.80 4.40
N GLY A 41 -0.29 7.96 5.72
CA GLY A 41 0.69 7.29 6.59
C GLY A 41 0.64 5.77 6.52
N LEU A 42 -0.55 5.17 6.58
CA LEU A 42 -0.75 3.71 6.46
C LEU A 42 -0.29 3.19 5.10
N GLY A 43 -0.62 3.90 4.03
CA GLY A 43 -0.21 3.50 2.69
C GLY A 43 1.31 3.55 2.51
N VAL A 44 1.98 4.60 3.00
CA VAL A 44 3.45 4.71 2.97
C VAL A 44 4.11 3.64 3.84
N ALA A 45 3.56 3.34 5.03
CA ALA A 45 4.06 2.27 5.89
C ALA A 45 4.01 0.91 5.18
N CYS A 46 2.93 0.63 4.44
CA CYS A 46 2.78 -0.60 3.69
C CYS A 46 3.82 -0.72 2.56
N LEU A 47 4.11 0.39 1.87
CA LEU A 47 5.15 0.49 0.85
C LEU A 47 6.55 0.25 1.45
N LEU A 48 6.83 0.81 2.63
CA LEU A 48 8.08 0.60 3.36
C LEU A 48 8.26 -0.86 3.80
N VAL A 49 7.21 -1.51 4.29
CA VAL A 49 7.26 -2.93 4.68
C VAL A 49 7.51 -3.82 3.46
N ALA A 50 6.83 -3.56 2.34
CA ALA A 50 7.06 -4.28 1.08
C ALA A 50 8.50 -4.09 0.59
N PHE A 51 9.04 -2.87 0.66
CA PHE A 51 10.42 -2.58 0.29
C PHE A 51 11.43 -3.26 1.23
N ALA A 52 11.22 -3.19 2.55
CA ALA A 52 12.06 -3.86 3.53
C ALA A 52 12.07 -5.38 3.36
N ALA A 53 10.92 -5.98 3.02
CA ALA A 53 10.82 -7.40 2.70
C ALA A 53 11.70 -7.75 1.48
N VAL A 54 11.69 -6.94 0.42
CA VAL A 54 12.56 -7.15 -0.74
C VAL A 54 14.05 -7.02 -0.38
N VAL A 55 14.42 -6.03 0.44
CA VAL A 55 15.80 -5.81 0.86
C VAL A 55 16.32 -6.94 1.75
N LEU A 56 15.53 -7.44 2.69
CA LEU A 56 15.91 -8.58 3.56
C LEU A 56 15.99 -9.91 2.82
N MET A 57 15.33 -10.02 1.66
CA MET A 57 15.28 -11.21 0.83
C MET A 57 16.41 -11.27 -0.22
N ASN A 58 17.20 -10.21 -0.35
CA ASN A 58 18.35 -10.07 -1.24
C ASN A 58 19.66 -10.27 -0.49
#